data_AF-A0A1J5TVL2-F1
#
_entry.id   AF-A0A1J5TVL2-F1
#
_cell.length_a   1.000
_cell.length_b   1.000
_cell.length_c   1.000
_cell.angle_alpha   90.00
_cell.angle_beta   90.00
_cell.angle_gamma   90.00
#
_symmetry.space_group_name_H-M   'P 1'
#
loop_
_entity.id
_entity.type
_entity.pdbx_description
1 polymer ?
#
loop_
_entity_poly.entity_id
_entity_poly.type
_entity_poly.pdbx_seq_one_letter_code
_entity_poly.pdbx_strand_id
1 'polypeptide(L)'
;MSECKNKSVLLLEGIDDCHIIKKFCEDGNIVVNFDFCNCRGDSNLLKQLSAFLLANDNKDIIGVILDADNNVDARYQEIKDKVKKFYTLPEEMPKDGLVYTEKGQPKLGIWIMPNNQDNGALEEFYLTLAIDIDTDFINDVITQAEGKNLTSFKSQHRKKAIMHTYFSWQDFPGSSLHASINKIALDNNQNIAKAFSAWLVQLFY
;
A
#
# COMPACT_ATOMS: atom_id res chain seq x y z
N MET A 1 -7.97 -13.31 7.27
CA MET A 1 -6.59 -12.78 7.23
C MET A 1 -5.86 -13.23 8.46
N SER A 2 -4.59 -13.62 8.28
CA SER A 2 -3.81 -14.42 9.22
C SER A 2 -3.31 -13.63 10.42
N GLU A 3 -2.96 -14.34 11.49
CA GLU A 3 -2.38 -13.82 12.73
C GLU A 3 -0.90 -13.42 12.59
N CYS A 4 -0.44 -13.03 11.39
CA CYS A 4 0.97 -12.65 11.14
C CYS A 4 1.98 -13.67 11.67
N LYS A 5 1.71 -14.97 11.48
CA LYS A 5 2.44 -16.07 12.13
C LYS A 5 3.66 -16.50 11.34
N ASN A 6 3.64 -16.35 10.03
CA ASN A 6 4.75 -16.68 9.16
C ASN A 6 6.00 -15.85 9.54
N LYS A 7 7.18 -16.39 9.28
CA LYS A 7 8.45 -15.69 9.46
C LYS A 7 8.63 -14.54 8.47
N SER A 8 7.99 -14.64 7.31
CA SER A 8 7.90 -13.57 6.33
C SER A 8 6.53 -12.91 6.42
N VAL A 9 6.51 -11.59 6.65
CA VAL A 9 5.26 -10.82 6.82
C VAL A 9 5.31 -9.54 6.00
N LEU A 10 4.15 -9.09 5.51
CA LEU A 10 3.95 -7.79 4.89
C LEU A 10 2.92 -7.02 5.72
N LEU A 11 3.35 -5.94 6.36
CA LEU A 11 2.51 -5.07 7.19
C LEU A 11 1.82 -4.02 6.29
N LEU A 12 0.50 -3.88 6.43
CA LEU A 12 -0.31 -2.90 5.72
C LEU A 12 -1.28 -2.19 6.68
N GLU A 13 -1.69 -0.98 6.33
CA GLU A 13 -2.53 -0.14 7.19
C GLU A 13 -3.91 -0.76 7.43
N GLY A 14 -4.58 -1.24 6.38
CA GLY A 14 -5.96 -1.69 6.46
C GLY A 14 -6.23 -3.07 5.87
N ILE A 15 -7.47 -3.50 6.06
CA ILE A 15 -8.01 -4.75 5.50
C ILE A 15 -8.14 -4.65 3.99
N ASP A 16 -8.56 -3.49 3.49
CA ASP A 16 -8.66 -3.16 2.08
C ASP A 16 -7.29 -3.29 1.43
N ASP A 17 -6.24 -2.65 1.98
CA ASP A 17 -4.87 -2.69 1.47
C ASP A 17 -4.36 -4.12 1.29
N CYS A 18 -4.60 -4.97 2.29
CA CYS A 18 -4.20 -6.37 2.24
C CYS A 18 -4.85 -7.11 1.06
N HIS A 19 -6.16 -6.95 0.86
CA HIS A 19 -6.85 -7.60 -0.25
C HIS A 19 -6.39 -7.08 -1.59
N ILE A 20 -6.19 -5.76 -1.66
CA ILE A 20 -5.75 -5.04 -2.83
C ILE A 20 -4.37 -5.55 -3.27
N ILE A 21 -3.36 -5.50 -2.41
CA ILE A 21 -2.02 -6.00 -2.74
C ILE A 21 -2.03 -7.51 -3.02
N LYS A 22 -2.87 -8.29 -2.32
CA LYS A 22 -3.03 -9.71 -2.63
C LYS A 22 -3.51 -9.93 -4.07
N LYS A 23 -4.52 -9.19 -4.52
CA LYS A 23 -5.02 -9.27 -5.90
C LYS A 23 -3.96 -8.87 -6.91
N PHE A 24 -3.19 -7.81 -6.62
CA PHE A 24 -2.05 -7.42 -7.44
C PHE A 24 -1.05 -8.57 -7.63
N CYS A 25 -0.68 -9.27 -6.53
CA CYS A 25 0.19 -10.43 -6.61
C CYS A 25 -0.40 -11.56 -7.46
N GLU A 26 -1.69 -11.85 -7.29
CA GLU A 26 -2.41 -12.88 -8.07
C GLU A 26 -2.38 -12.56 -9.57
N ASP A 27 -2.69 -11.32 -9.96
CA ASP A 27 -2.68 -10.87 -11.36
C ASP A 27 -1.27 -10.83 -11.96
N GLY A 28 -0.26 -10.53 -11.14
CA GLY A 28 1.14 -10.50 -11.51
C GLY A 28 1.81 -11.88 -11.51
N ASN A 29 1.08 -12.96 -11.17
CA ASN A 29 1.64 -14.30 -10.93
C ASN A 29 2.79 -14.32 -9.90
N ILE A 30 2.75 -13.40 -8.92
CA ILE A 30 3.69 -13.39 -7.79
C ILE A 30 3.18 -14.41 -6.78
N VAL A 31 3.98 -15.46 -6.56
CA VAL A 31 3.68 -16.44 -5.51
C VAL A 31 3.64 -15.71 -4.15
N VAL A 32 2.68 -16.06 -3.29
CA VAL A 32 2.58 -15.46 -1.95
C VAL A 32 3.09 -16.49 -0.93
N ASN A 33 4.29 -16.28 -0.41
CA ASN A 33 4.94 -17.11 0.63
C ASN A 33 5.04 -16.39 1.99
N PHE A 34 4.38 -15.24 2.14
CA PHE A 34 4.37 -14.38 3.31
C PHE A 34 2.93 -14.08 3.79
N ASP A 35 2.79 -13.66 5.04
CA ASP A 35 1.49 -13.26 5.60
C ASP A 35 1.18 -11.78 5.32
N PHE A 36 -0.05 -11.49 4.87
CA PHE A 36 -0.58 -10.12 4.83
C PHE A 36 -1.14 -9.73 6.20
N CYS A 37 -0.56 -8.70 6.79
CA CYS A 37 -0.84 -8.23 8.15
C CYS A 37 -1.59 -6.91 8.15
N ASN A 38 -2.89 -6.95 8.47
CA ASN A 38 -3.69 -5.74 8.69
C ASN A 38 -3.40 -5.16 10.08
N CYS A 39 -2.71 -4.04 10.10
CA CYS A 39 -2.33 -3.34 11.32
C CYS A 39 -3.42 -2.41 11.88
N ARG A 40 -4.47 -2.11 11.10
CA ARG A 40 -5.57 -1.20 11.47
C ARG A 40 -5.08 0.22 11.76
N GLY A 41 -4.36 0.79 10.81
CA GLY A 41 -3.83 2.16 10.78
C GLY A 41 -2.30 2.23 10.89
N ASP A 42 -1.75 3.30 10.33
CA ASP A 42 -0.33 3.68 10.33
C ASP A 42 0.36 3.56 11.70
N SER A 43 -0.26 4.09 12.74
CA SER A 43 0.26 4.15 14.10
C SER A 43 0.39 2.76 14.71
N ASN A 44 -0.55 1.88 14.38
CA ASN A 44 -0.52 0.49 14.84
C ASN A 44 0.47 -0.34 14.02
N LEU A 45 0.64 -0.02 12.73
CA LEU A 45 1.66 -0.64 11.89
C LEU A 45 3.05 -0.39 12.45
N LEU A 46 3.38 0.87 12.77
CA LEU A 46 4.68 1.24 13.31
C LEU A 46 4.94 0.63 14.70
N LYS A 47 3.89 0.47 15.52
CA LYS A 47 3.97 -0.27 16.79
C LYS A 47 4.24 -1.75 16.55
N GLN A 48 3.57 -2.38 15.60
CA GLN A 48 3.76 -3.79 15.27
C GLN A 48 5.15 -4.06 14.70
N LEU A 49 5.64 -3.20 13.80
CA LEU A 49 7.02 -3.23 13.31
C LEU A 49 8.01 -3.20 14.48
N SER A 50 7.85 -2.24 15.40
CA SER A 50 8.71 -2.13 16.59
C SER A 50 8.63 -3.38 17.47
N ALA A 51 7.44 -3.94 17.65
CA ALA A 51 7.23 -5.16 18.42
C ALA A 51 7.97 -6.37 17.81
N PHE A 52 7.88 -6.58 16.49
CA PHE A 52 8.59 -7.66 15.82
C PHE A 52 10.11 -7.54 15.90
N LEU A 53 10.65 -6.32 15.85
CA LEU A 53 12.08 -6.07 16.01
C LEU A 53 12.57 -6.28 17.46
N LEU A 54 11.72 -5.99 18.46
CA LEU A 54 12.06 -6.15 19.87
C LEU A 54 11.85 -7.56 20.42
N ALA A 55 10.77 -8.24 20.00
CA ALA A 55 10.28 -9.45 20.63
C ALA A 55 11.09 -10.71 20.30
N ASN A 56 12.15 -10.60 19.50
CA ASN A 56 12.89 -11.75 18.97
C ASN A 56 11.92 -12.78 18.35
N ASP A 57 10.87 -12.28 17.66
CA ASP A 57 9.70 -13.03 17.19
C ASP A 57 10.00 -13.93 15.98
N ASN A 58 11.29 -14.28 15.80
CA ASN A 58 11.85 -15.11 14.72
C ASN A 58 11.34 -14.73 13.32
N LYS A 59 11.06 -13.45 13.07
CA LYS A 59 10.79 -12.96 11.71
C LYS A 59 12.08 -12.97 10.92
N ASP A 60 12.04 -13.56 9.73
CA ASP A 60 13.16 -13.58 8.81
C ASP A 60 13.05 -12.38 7.86
N ILE A 61 11.84 -12.00 7.45
CA ILE A 61 11.56 -10.91 6.50
C ILE A 61 10.35 -10.09 6.96
N ILE A 62 10.49 -8.78 7.00
CA ILE A 62 9.40 -7.84 7.31
C ILE A 62 9.30 -6.83 6.15
N GLY A 63 8.18 -6.86 5.43
CA GLY A 63 7.80 -5.80 4.52
C GLY A 63 6.87 -4.80 5.19
N VAL A 64 6.99 -3.53 4.82
CA VAL A 64 6.13 -2.44 5.28
C VAL A 64 5.62 -1.68 4.06
N ILE A 65 4.30 -1.53 3.99
CA ILE A 65 3.62 -0.65 3.04
C ILE A 65 2.84 0.39 3.84
N LEU A 66 3.10 1.67 3.59
CA LEU A 66 2.45 2.80 4.23
C LEU A 66 2.10 3.85 3.19
N ASP A 67 1.03 4.60 3.40
CA ASP A 67 0.69 5.73 2.55
C ASP A 67 1.64 6.91 2.83
N ALA A 68 2.01 7.68 1.81
CA ALA A 68 2.72 8.95 2.02
C ALA A 68 1.78 10.04 2.58
N ASP A 69 0.48 9.89 2.35
CA ASP A 69 -0.55 10.89 2.57
C ASP A 69 -0.18 12.23 1.91
N ASN A 70 0.44 13.12 2.68
CA ASN A 70 0.79 14.47 2.27
C ASN A 70 2.31 14.74 2.24
N ASN A 71 3.14 13.82 2.72
CA ASN A 71 4.59 14.02 2.75
C ASN A 71 5.36 12.67 2.85
N VAL A 72 5.86 12.21 1.71
CA VAL A 72 6.67 10.98 1.59
C VAL A 72 7.94 11.01 2.44
N ASP A 73 8.65 12.15 2.47
CA ASP A 73 9.91 12.28 3.21
C ASP A 73 9.67 12.22 4.72
N ALA A 74 8.61 12.87 5.20
CA ALA A 74 8.20 12.81 6.59
C ALA A 74 7.79 11.39 7.00
N ARG A 75 7.05 10.67 6.15
CA ARG A 75 6.67 9.27 6.38
C ARG A 75 7.90 8.37 6.42
N TYR A 76 8.84 8.54 5.50
CA TYR A 76 10.09 7.78 5.51
C TYR A 76 10.93 8.07 6.76
N GLN A 77 11.03 9.33 7.16
CA GLN A 77 11.74 9.74 8.36
C GLN A 77 11.10 9.16 9.63
N GLU A 78 9.77 9.10 9.70
CA GLU A 78 9.06 8.43 10.80
C GLU A 78 9.44 6.95 10.91
N ILE A 79 9.46 6.22 9.79
CA ILE A 79 9.85 4.81 9.76
C ILE A 79 11.32 4.67 10.19
N LYS A 80 12.22 5.49 9.65
CA LYS A 80 13.64 5.54 10.06
C LYS A 80 13.78 5.73 11.56
N ASP A 81 13.04 6.68 12.14
CA ASP A 81 13.08 6.95 13.57
C ASP A 81 12.60 5.78 14.43
N LYS A 82 11.66 4.96 13.93
CA LYS A 82 11.25 3.73 14.61
C LYS A 82 12.28 2.64 14.56
N VAL A 83 12.99 2.50 13.44
CA VAL A 83 13.88 1.35 13.22
C VAL A 83 15.37 1.65 13.45
N LYS A 84 15.75 2.90 13.73
CA LYS A 84 17.15 3.36 13.89
C LYS A 84 18.00 2.63 14.94
N LYS A 85 17.37 1.96 15.90
CA LYS A 85 18.10 1.13 16.88
C LYS A 85 18.57 -0.20 16.30
N PHE A 86 17.97 -0.62 15.19
CA PHE A 86 18.14 -1.91 14.56
C PHE A 86 18.83 -1.80 13.20
N TYR A 87 18.60 -0.71 12.45
CA TYR A 87 19.13 -0.53 11.09
C TYR A 87 19.74 0.86 10.88
N THR A 88 20.72 0.93 9.98
CA THR A 88 21.27 2.20 9.46
C THR A 88 20.76 2.42 8.04
N LEU A 89 19.54 2.93 7.91
CA LEU A 89 18.89 3.12 6.61
C LEU A 89 19.49 4.31 5.82
N PRO A 90 19.37 4.32 4.47
CA PRO A 90 19.75 5.46 3.65
C PRO A 90 19.06 6.76 4.06
N GLU A 91 19.69 7.89 3.74
CA GLU A 91 19.16 9.22 4.06
C GLU A 91 17.80 9.47 3.40
N GLU A 92 17.71 9.20 2.10
CA GLU A 92 16.52 9.38 1.27
C GLU A 92 15.88 8.03 0.89
N MET A 93 14.59 8.07 0.56
CA MET A 93 13.83 6.89 0.14
C MET A 93 14.23 6.50 -1.30
N PRO A 94 14.70 5.26 -1.54
CA PRO A 94 15.00 4.80 -2.90
C PRO A 94 13.75 4.76 -3.78
N LYS A 95 13.90 5.17 -5.04
CA LYS A 95 12.81 5.23 -6.03
C LYS A 95 12.13 3.88 -6.26
N ASP A 96 12.93 2.82 -6.26
CA ASP A 96 12.46 1.44 -6.53
C ASP A 96 12.02 0.70 -5.24
N GLY A 97 11.84 1.44 -4.14
CA GLY A 97 11.57 0.86 -2.83
C GLY A 97 12.85 0.45 -2.10
N LEU A 98 12.78 0.36 -0.77
CA LEU A 98 13.91 -0.05 0.04
C LEU A 98 13.84 -1.55 0.31
N VAL A 99 14.95 -2.26 0.10
CA VAL A 99 15.20 -3.59 0.66
C VAL A 99 16.57 -3.53 1.36
N TYR A 100 16.59 -3.80 2.65
CA TYR A 100 17.76 -3.63 3.49
C TYR A 100 17.99 -4.86 4.38
N THR A 101 19.26 -5.23 4.57
CA THR A 101 19.66 -6.33 5.44
C THR A 101 20.70 -5.82 6.42
N GLU A 102 20.49 -6.11 7.70
CA GLU A 102 21.43 -5.79 8.78
C GLU A 102 21.72 -7.07 9.58
N LYS A 103 22.95 -7.22 10.08
CA LYS A 103 23.35 -8.48 10.72
C LYS A 103 22.55 -8.70 12.01
N GLY A 104 21.90 -9.87 12.11
CA GLY A 104 21.12 -10.24 13.29
C GLY A 104 19.75 -9.57 13.36
N GLN A 105 19.31 -8.92 12.28
CA GLN A 105 17.98 -8.36 12.13
C GLN A 105 17.23 -9.06 10.98
N PRO A 106 15.89 -9.05 10.99
CA PRO A 106 15.10 -9.44 9.82
C PRO A 106 15.49 -8.63 8.58
N LYS A 107 15.35 -9.21 7.38
CA LYS A 107 15.42 -8.44 6.14
C LYS A 107 14.23 -7.47 6.11
N LEU A 108 14.51 -6.17 5.99
CA LEU A 108 13.50 -5.12 6.03
C LEU A 108 13.22 -4.60 4.63
N GLY A 109 11.96 -4.62 4.22
CA GLY A 109 11.48 -3.93 3.04
C GLY A 109 10.58 -2.76 3.41
N ILE A 110 10.75 -1.62 2.76
CA ILE A 110 9.84 -0.48 2.88
C ILE A 110 9.39 -0.07 1.48
N TRP A 111 8.08 0.10 1.32
CA TRP A 111 7.45 0.79 0.20
C TRP A 111 6.53 1.87 0.74
N ILE A 112 6.65 3.09 0.22
CA ILE A 112 5.74 4.17 0.57
C ILE A 112 4.86 4.46 -0.65
N MET A 113 3.56 4.35 -0.49
CA MET A 113 2.63 4.58 -1.59
C MET A 113 2.64 6.04 -2.05
N PRO A 114 2.35 6.29 -3.34
CA PRO A 114 2.07 5.29 -4.37
C PRO A 114 3.34 4.68 -4.99
N ASN A 115 4.48 5.37 -4.96
CA ASN A 115 5.67 5.05 -5.76
C ASN A 115 7.01 5.41 -5.09
N ASN A 116 7.03 5.57 -3.78
CA ASN A 116 8.17 6.00 -2.95
C ASN A 116 8.64 7.45 -3.16
N GLN A 117 8.01 8.23 -4.03
CA GLN A 117 8.48 9.58 -4.42
C GLN A 117 7.39 10.66 -4.34
N ASP A 118 6.16 10.29 -4.64
CA ASP A 118 5.03 11.20 -4.63
C ASP A 118 4.22 11.09 -3.35
N ASN A 119 3.50 12.15 -3.03
CA ASN A 119 2.46 12.11 -2.00
C ASN A 119 1.24 11.36 -2.53
N GLY A 120 0.64 10.55 -1.67
CA GLY A 120 -0.57 9.81 -1.98
C GLY A 120 -0.69 8.56 -1.13
N ALA A 121 -1.62 7.73 -1.55
CA ALA A 121 -2.00 6.51 -0.89
C ALA A 121 -2.09 5.38 -1.92
N LEU A 122 -2.52 4.22 -1.45
CA LEU A 122 -2.79 3.08 -2.29
C LEU A 122 -3.80 3.39 -3.41
N GLU A 123 -4.77 4.28 -3.18
CA GLU A 123 -5.74 4.67 -4.19
C GLU A 123 -5.09 5.30 -5.43
N GLU A 124 -4.08 6.15 -5.25
CA GLU A 124 -3.29 6.72 -6.34
C GLU A 124 -2.57 5.65 -7.15
N PHE A 125 -1.94 4.68 -6.46
CA PHE A 125 -1.26 3.58 -7.14
C PHE A 125 -2.24 2.83 -8.05
N TYR A 126 -3.43 2.50 -7.57
CA TYR A 126 -4.42 1.78 -8.37
C TYR A 126 -5.01 2.61 -9.52
N LEU A 127 -5.25 3.89 -9.31
CA LEU A 127 -5.72 4.78 -10.38
C LEU A 127 -4.73 4.83 -11.53
N THR A 128 -3.42 4.69 -11.25
CA THR A 128 -2.44 4.58 -12.34
C THR A 128 -2.59 3.28 -13.12
N LEU A 129 -2.98 2.17 -12.50
CA LEU A 129 -3.06 0.85 -13.14
C LEU A 129 -4.39 0.56 -13.84
N ALA A 130 -5.48 1.22 -13.42
CA ALA A 130 -6.81 0.95 -13.95
C ALA A 130 -6.91 1.30 -15.45
N ILE A 131 -7.35 0.33 -16.26
CA ILE A 131 -7.36 0.45 -17.73
C ILE A 131 -8.62 1.15 -18.25
N ASP A 132 -9.78 0.89 -17.62
CA ASP A 132 -11.10 1.30 -18.12
C ASP A 132 -11.72 2.43 -17.29
N ILE A 133 -10.89 3.20 -16.56
CA ILE A 133 -11.38 4.31 -15.76
C ILE A 133 -11.31 5.63 -16.55
N ASP A 134 -12.47 6.27 -16.70
CA ASP A 134 -12.54 7.67 -17.15
C ASP A 134 -12.49 8.59 -15.91
N THR A 135 -11.28 8.91 -15.46
CA THR A 135 -11.08 9.74 -14.27
C THR A 135 -11.61 11.15 -14.46
N ASP A 136 -11.59 11.68 -15.69
CA ASP A 136 -12.05 13.03 -15.99
C ASP A 136 -13.57 13.11 -15.85
N PHE A 137 -14.29 12.14 -16.40
CA PHE A 137 -15.74 12.04 -16.22
C PHE A 137 -16.14 11.91 -14.75
N ILE A 138 -15.45 11.06 -13.98
CA ILE A 138 -15.74 10.90 -12.55
C ILE A 138 -15.45 12.20 -11.79
N ASN A 139 -14.34 12.85 -12.11
CA ASN A 139 -13.95 14.12 -11.52
C ASN A 139 -14.98 15.23 -11.82
N ASP A 140 -15.56 15.25 -13.02
CA ASP A 140 -16.64 16.16 -13.38
C ASP A 140 -17.93 15.88 -12.58
N VAL A 141 -18.29 14.61 -12.40
CA VAL A 141 -19.45 14.24 -11.56
C VAL A 141 -19.24 14.66 -10.11
N ILE A 142 -18.04 14.44 -9.56
CA ILE A 142 -17.68 14.89 -8.21
C ILE A 142 -17.74 16.41 -8.10
N THR A 143 -17.23 17.14 -9.09
CA THR A 143 -17.31 18.62 -9.13
C THR A 143 -18.75 19.11 -9.13
N GLN A 144 -19.63 18.46 -9.89
CA GLN A 144 -21.05 18.77 -9.88
C GLN A 144 -21.71 18.49 -8.52
N ALA A 145 -21.31 17.40 -7.86
CA ALA A 145 -21.81 17.06 -6.52
C ALA A 145 -21.34 18.06 -5.46
N GLU A 146 -20.07 18.49 -5.50
CA GLU A 146 -19.53 19.56 -4.65
C GLU A 146 -20.27 20.89 -4.89
N GLY A 147 -20.49 21.28 -6.15
CA GLY A 147 -21.24 22.50 -6.48
C GLY A 147 -22.70 22.50 -6.00
N LYS A 148 -23.27 21.32 -5.74
CA LYS A 148 -24.60 21.13 -5.15
C LYS A 148 -24.57 20.91 -3.63
N ASN A 149 -23.40 20.98 -2.98
CA ASN A 149 -23.18 20.66 -1.57
C ASN A 149 -23.66 19.25 -1.18
N LEU A 150 -23.49 18.27 -2.07
CA LEU A 150 -23.89 16.86 -1.85
C LEU A 150 -22.74 16.01 -1.26
N THR A 151 -21.57 16.60 -1.05
CA THR A 151 -20.37 15.90 -0.60
C THR A 151 -19.94 16.39 0.78
N SER A 152 -19.28 15.51 1.54
CA SER A 152 -18.74 15.83 2.88
C SER A 152 -17.25 15.49 3.03
N PHE A 153 -16.61 15.01 1.96
CA PHE A 153 -15.19 14.68 1.99
C PHE A 153 -14.34 15.96 1.93
N LYS A 154 -13.15 15.93 2.54
CA LYS A 154 -12.18 17.05 2.49
C LYS A 154 -11.51 17.11 1.13
N SER A 155 -11.12 18.29 0.66
CA SER A 155 -10.43 18.46 -0.64
C SER A 155 -9.22 17.52 -0.84
N GLN A 156 -8.43 17.29 0.21
CA GLN A 156 -7.30 16.34 0.21
C GLN A 156 -7.70 14.88 -0.06
N HIS A 157 -8.96 14.50 0.14
CA HIS A 157 -9.49 13.16 -0.13
C HIS A 157 -10.16 13.05 -1.51
N ARG A 158 -9.97 14.02 -2.40
CA ARG A 158 -10.62 14.03 -3.72
C ARG A 158 -10.29 12.78 -4.55
N LYS A 159 -9.02 12.36 -4.58
CA LYS A 159 -8.61 11.17 -5.34
C LYS A 159 -9.22 9.88 -4.77
N LYS A 160 -9.31 9.78 -3.43
CA LYS A 160 -10.09 8.74 -2.74
C LYS A 160 -11.56 8.78 -3.18
N ALA A 161 -12.17 9.96 -3.26
CA ALA A 161 -13.55 10.09 -3.76
C ALA A 161 -13.69 9.63 -5.22
N ILE A 162 -12.74 9.94 -6.11
CA ILE A 162 -12.72 9.46 -7.50
C ILE A 162 -12.70 7.93 -7.54
N MET A 163 -11.74 7.31 -6.86
CA MET A 163 -11.60 5.85 -6.87
C MET A 163 -12.81 5.15 -6.25
N HIS A 164 -13.28 5.62 -5.10
CA HIS A 164 -14.47 5.03 -4.45
C HIS A 164 -15.74 5.21 -5.30
N THR A 165 -15.86 6.32 -6.04
CA THR A 165 -16.97 6.53 -6.99
C THR A 165 -16.88 5.54 -8.14
N TYR A 166 -15.70 5.40 -8.77
CA TYR A 166 -15.46 4.40 -9.81
C TYR A 166 -15.85 2.99 -9.34
N PHE A 167 -15.38 2.60 -8.14
CA PHE A 167 -15.66 1.30 -7.55
C PHE A 167 -17.13 1.07 -7.23
N SER A 168 -17.85 2.13 -6.87
CA SER A 168 -19.28 2.08 -6.57
C SER A 168 -20.16 1.95 -7.83
N TRP A 169 -19.65 2.32 -9.00
CA TRP A 169 -20.36 2.19 -10.28
C TRP A 169 -20.20 0.82 -10.94
N GLN A 170 -19.22 0.03 -10.51
CA GLN A 170 -19.03 -1.29 -11.07
C GLN A 170 -20.12 -2.26 -10.56
N ASP A 171 -20.57 -3.18 -11.41
CA ASP A 171 -21.69 -4.08 -11.12
C ASP A 171 -21.27 -5.27 -10.22
N PHE A 172 -21.71 -5.21 -8.96
CA PHE A 172 -21.45 -6.22 -7.93
C PHE A 172 -22.64 -6.43 -7.01
N PRO A 173 -23.72 -7.10 -7.45
CA PRO A 173 -24.87 -7.34 -6.60
C PRO A 173 -24.45 -8.10 -5.33
N GLY A 174 -24.69 -7.50 -4.16
CA GLY A 174 -24.46 -8.10 -2.84
C GLY A 174 -23.01 -8.14 -2.35
N SER A 175 -22.06 -7.50 -3.02
CA SER A 175 -20.63 -7.56 -2.63
C SER A 175 -20.16 -6.28 -1.93
N SER A 176 -19.20 -6.38 -1.01
CA SER A 176 -18.55 -5.21 -0.42
C SER A 176 -17.70 -4.48 -1.48
N LEU A 177 -17.40 -3.19 -1.24
CA LEU A 177 -16.47 -2.41 -2.08
C LEU A 177 -15.15 -3.17 -2.37
N HIS A 178 -14.69 -3.98 -1.42
CA HIS A 178 -13.48 -4.78 -1.56
C HIS A 178 -13.61 -5.89 -2.62
N ALA A 179 -14.78 -6.52 -2.72
CA ALA A 179 -15.04 -7.49 -3.78
C ALA A 179 -15.14 -6.78 -5.15
N SER A 180 -15.45 -5.48 -5.16
CA SER A 180 -15.46 -4.69 -6.38
C SER A 180 -14.07 -4.54 -7.01
N ILE A 181 -13.03 -4.49 -6.18
CA ILE A 181 -11.65 -4.35 -6.66
C ILE A 181 -11.20 -5.57 -7.46
N ASN A 182 -11.69 -6.77 -7.12
CA ASN A 182 -11.27 -8.01 -7.76
C ASN A 182 -11.69 -8.15 -9.24
N LYS A 183 -12.65 -7.35 -9.75
CA LYS A 183 -13.01 -7.38 -11.18
C LYS A 183 -12.53 -6.16 -11.96
N ILE A 184 -11.67 -5.34 -11.38
CA ILE A 184 -11.06 -4.21 -12.10
C ILE A 184 -9.82 -4.72 -12.82
N ALA A 185 -9.74 -4.43 -14.12
CA ALA A 185 -8.57 -4.76 -14.91
C ALA A 185 -7.45 -3.78 -14.56
N LEU A 186 -6.32 -4.34 -14.09
CA LEU A 186 -5.10 -3.59 -13.79
C LEU A 186 -4.08 -3.88 -14.88
N ASP A 187 -3.47 -2.83 -15.44
CA ASP A 187 -2.33 -2.97 -16.34
C ASP A 187 -1.03 -3.13 -15.55
N ASN A 188 -0.71 -4.38 -15.21
CA ASN A 188 0.54 -4.72 -14.55
C ASN A 188 1.79 -4.50 -15.44
N ASN A 189 1.63 -4.08 -16.71
CA ASN A 189 2.77 -3.72 -17.57
C ASN A 189 3.25 -2.28 -17.35
N GLN A 190 2.53 -1.46 -16.59
CA GLN A 190 2.99 -0.11 -16.27
C GLN A 190 4.27 -0.14 -15.43
N ASN A 191 5.10 0.89 -15.60
CA ASN A 191 6.40 0.96 -14.96
C ASN A 191 6.29 0.90 -13.42
N ILE A 192 5.26 1.53 -12.84
CA ILE A 192 5.01 1.51 -11.40
C ILE A 192 4.64 0.10 -10.90
N ALA A 193 3.82 -0.66 -11.63
CA ALA A 193 3.51 -2.06 -11.30
C ALA A 193 4.75 -2.95 -11.42
N LYS A 194 5.59 -2.75 -12.45
CA LYS A 194 6.84 -3.49 -12.63
C LYS A 194 7.82 -3.21 -11.49
N ALA A 195 7.99 -1.94 -11.10
CA ALA A 195 8.85 -1.55 -9.99
C ALA A 195 8.36 -2.17 -8.66
N PHE A 196 7.06 -2.07 -8.38
CA PHE A 196 6.47 -2.66 -7.18
C PHE A 196 6.59 -4.18 -7.15
N SER A 197 6.38 -4.85 -8.28
CA SER A 197 6.59 -6.30 -8.43
C SER A 197 8.04 -6.69 -8.19
N ALA A 198 8.99 -5.94 -8.78
CA ALA A 198 10.41 -6.18 -8.59
C ALA A 198 10.82 -6.02 -7.12
N TRP A 199 10.28 -5.01 -6.42
CA TRP A 199 10.50 -4.81 -5.00
C TRP A 199 9.96 -5.97 -4.14
N LEU A 200 8.73 -6.42 -4.39
CA LEU A 200 8.15 -7.59 -3.71
C LEU A 200 9.00 -8.84 -3.91
N VAL A 201 9.44 -9.09 -5.16
CA VAL A 201 10.30 -10.22 -5.49
C VAL A 201 11.64 -10.10 -4.78
N GLN A 202 12.31 -8.94 -4.87
CA GLN A 202 13.59 -8.69 -4.22
C GLN A 202 13.50 -8.84 -2.70
N LEU A 203 12.35 -8.52 -2.09
CA LEU A 203 12.17 -8.63 -0.65
C LEU A 203 11.98 -10.09 -0.20
N PHE A 204 11.05 -10.82 -0.82
CA PHE A 204 10.58 -12.12 -0.32
C PHE A 204 11.19 -13.36 -1.00
N TYR A 205 11.97 -13.16 -2.07
CA TYR A 205 12.63 -14.22 -2.85
C TYR A 205 14.14 -13.95 -2.99
#